data_AF-A0A0P1E6U8-F1
#
_entry.id   AF-A0A0P1E6U8-F1
#
_cell.length_a   1.000
_cell.length_b   1.000
_cell.length_c   1.000
_cell.angle_alpha   90.00
_cell.angle_beta   90.00
_cell.angle_gamma   90.00
#
_symmetry.space_group_name_H-M   'P 1'
#
loop_
_entity.id
_entity.type
_entity.pdbx_description
1 polymer ?
#
loop_
_entity_poly.entity_id
_entity_poly.type
_entity_poly.pdbx_seq_one_letter_code
_entity_poly.pdbx_strand_id
1 'polypeptide(L)'
;MIFLGYWLMLGAASSHSGYEAIWARDRRVLLIGAFFHQLHHRYYECNYGNAEMPWDKWFGTYHDVFEDATKRTRNRKREMHAQGK
;
A
#
# COMPACT_ATOMS: atom_id res chain seq x y z
N MET A 1 -18.61 9.71 -3.08
CA MET A 1 -19.25 8.56 -3.77
C MET A 1 -18.40 8.02 -4.92
N ILE A 2 -17.89 8.87 -5.83
CA ILE A 2 -17.03 8.42 -6.95
C ILE A 2 -15.75 7.71 -6.49
N PHE A 3 -15.01 8.28 -5.52
CA PHE A 3 -13.80 7.66 -4.98
C PHE A 3 -14.06 6.26 -4.40
N LEU A 4 -15.10 6.11 -3.58
CA LEU A 4 -15.46 4.82 -2.96
C LEU A 4 -15.85 3.79 -4.02
N GLY A 5 -16.63 4.18 -5.03
CA GLY A 5 -17.00 3.30 -6.14
C GLY A 5 -15.78 2.81 -6.92
N TYR A 6 -14.87 3.71 -7.30
CA TYR A 6 -13.61 3.35 -7.96
C TYR A 6 -12.74 2.42 -7.09
N TRP A 7 -12.52 2.78 -5.82
CA TRP A 7 -11.59 2.08 -4.94
C TRP A 7 -12.06 0.67 -4.60
N LEU A 8 -13.35 0.52 -4.25
CA LEU A 8 -13.90 -0.77 -3.85
C LEU A 8 -14.11 -1.72 -5.04
N MET A 9 -14.33 -1.20 -6.25
CA MET A 9 -14.52 -2.04 -7.44
C MET A 9 -13.20 -2.32 -8.17
N LEU A 10 -12.53 -1.26 -8.65
CA LEU A 10 -11.35 -1.39 -9.50
C LEU A 10 -10.07 -1.50 -8.67
N GLY A 11 -9.96 -0.74 -7.57
CA GLY A 11 -8.79 -0.76 -6.68
C GLY A 11 -8.53 -2.16 -6.11
N ALA A 12 -9.57 -2.83 -5.60
CA ALA A 12 -9.46 -4.18 -5.07
C ALA A 12 -8.98 -5.20 -6.13
N ALA A 13 -9.63 -5.26 -7.29
CA ALA A 13 -9.27 -6.21 -8.36
C ALA A 13 -7.87 -5.95 -8.93
N SER A 14 -7.51 -4.68 -9.17
CA SER A 14 -6.23 -4.30 -9.76
C SER A 14 -5.05 -4.54 -8.79
N SER A 15 -5.15 -4.04 -7.55
CA SER A 15 -4.07 -4.11 -6.55
C SER A 15 -3.73 -5.53 -6.05
N HIS A 16 -4.65 -6.50 -6.21
CA HIS A 16 -4.48 -7.91 -5.82
C HIS A 16 -4.35 -8.85 -7.02
N SER A 17 -4.26 -8.33 -8.24
CA SER A 17 -4.10 -9.16 -9.45
C SER A 17 -2.78 -9.93 -9.49
N GLY A 18 -1.77 -9.49 -8.73
CA GLY A 18 -0.41 -10.04 -8.77
C GLY A 18 0.45 -9.51 -9.93
N TYR A 19 -0.11 -8.62 -10.76
CA TYR A 19 0.58 -8.04 -11.93
C TYR A 19 0.77 -6.53 -11.77
N GLU A 20 1.87 -6.00 -12.31
CA GLU A 20 2.16 -4.56 -12.32
C GLU A 20 1.31 -3.81 -13.37
N ALA A 21 1.11 -4.40 -14.55
CA ALA A 21 0.51 -3.73 -15.69
C ALA A 21 -0.15 -4.71 -16.67
N ILE A 22 -1.10 -4.21 -17.44
CA ILE A 22 -1.60 -4.84 -18.66
C ILE A 22 -0.63 -4.50 -19.81
N TRP A 23 -0.22 -5.52 -20.56
CA TRP A 23 0.67 -5.40 -21.70
C TRP A 23 -0.08 -5.64 -23.01
N ALA A 24 0.22 -4.83 -24.02
CA ALA A 24 -0.25 -5.05 -25.39
C ALA A 24 0.76 -4.47 -26.37
N ARG A 25 1.09 -5.20 -27.45
CA ARG A 25 2.07 -4.78 -28.46
C ARG A 25 3.41 -4.35 -27.83
N ASP A 26 3.94 -5.20 -26.94
CA ASP A 26 5.24 -5.04 -26.27
C ASP A 26 5.41 -3.74 -25.45
N ARG A 27 4.29 -3.14 -25.05
CA ARG A 27 4.29 -1.97 -24.16
C ARG A 27 3.30 -2.13 -23.02
N ARG A 28 3.63 -1.51 -21.88
CA ARG A 28 2.71 -1.33 -20.74
C ARG A 28 1.65 -0.32 -21.15
N VAL A 29 0.40 -0.77 -21.29
CA VAL A 29 -0.72 0.08 -21.72
C VAL A 29 -1.54 0.60 -20.55
N LEU A 30 -1.55 -0.11 -19.42
CA LEU A 30 -2.24 0.32 -18.21
C LEU A 30 -1.54 -0.25 -16.98
N LEU A 31 -1.16 0.60 -16.03
CA LEU A 31 -0.69 0.18 -14.71
C LEU A 31 -1.89 -0.27 -13.88
N ILE A 32 -1.82 -1.48 -13.33
CA ILE A 32 -2.88 -2.07 -12.50
C ILE A 32 -2.37 -2.52 -11.13
N GLY A 33 -1.06 -2.68 -10.96
CA GLY A 33 -0.46 -3.02 -9.68
C GLY A 33 -0.43 -1.82 -8.72
N ALA A 34 -0.47 -2.11 -7.42
CA ALA A 34 -0.34 -1.11 -6.37
C ALA A 34 0.79 -1.50 -5.40
N PHE A 35 2.02 -1.10 -5.70
CA PHE A 35 3.19 -1.44 -4.87
C PHE A 35 3.06 -0.92 -3.43
N PHE A 36 2.42 0.25 -3.25
CA PHE A 36 2.08 0.81 -1.95
C PHE A 36 1.28 -0.16 -1.08
N HIS A 37 0.28 -0.81 -1.68
CA HIS A 37 -0.59 -1.80 -1.03
C HIS A 37 0.11 -3.14 -0.81
N GLN A 38 1.04 -3.52 -1.70
CA GLN A 38 1.89 -4.70 -1.51
C GLN A 38 2.79 -4.54 -0.27
N LEU A 39 3.34 -3.35 -0.05
CA LEU A 39 4.08 -3.05 1.17
C LEU A 39 3.20 -3.12 2.42
N HIS A 40 1.95 -2.64 2.35
CA HIS A 40 0.99 -2.79 3.45
C HIS A 40 0.77 -4.27 3.80
N HIS A 41 0.51 -5.13 2.81
CA HIS A 41 0.38 -6.58 3.05
C HIS A 41 1.64 -7.22 3.63
N ARG A 42 2.83 -6.75 3.24
CA ARG A 42 4.11 -7.26 3.78
C ARG A 42 4.38 -6.74 5.20
N TYR A 43 4.08 -5.47 5.45
CA TYR A 43 4.37 -4.73 6.66
C TYR A 43 3.09 -4.04 7.14
N TYR A 44 2.20 -4.82 7.77
CA TYR A 44 0.83 -4.42 8.12
C TYR A 44 0.70 -3.03 8.78
N GLU A 45 1.69 -2.60 9.58
CA GLU A 45 1.69 -1.30 10.26
C GLU A 45 2.24 -0.12 9.43
N CYS A 46 1.90 -0.08 8.14
CA CYS A 46 2.25 1.02 7.23
C CYS A 46 1.25 1.15 6.08
N ASN A 47 1.31 2.28 5.36
CA ASN A 47 0.63 2.45 4.08
C ASN A 47 -0.88 2.11 4.11
N TYR A 48 -1.61 2.59 5.12
CA TYR A 48 -3.04 2.29 5.30
C TYR A 48 -3.94 2.97 4.26
N GLY A 49 -3.48 4.07 3.68
CA GLY A 49 -4.20 4.82 2.65
C GLY A 49 -3.88 4.35 1.23
N ASN A 50 -3.83 5.31 0.31
CA ASN A 50 -3.41 5.10 -1.07
C ASN A 50 -2.77 6.39 -1.63
N ALA A 51 -2.39 6.42 -2.90
CA ALA A 51 -1.70 7.56 -3.48
C ALA A 51 -2.56 8.84 -3.49
N GLU A 52 -3.87 8.68 -3.65
CA GLU A 52 -4.86 9.75 -3.65
C GLU A 52 -5.10 10.32 -2.24
N MET A 53 -4.71 9.55 -1.23
CA MET A 53 -4.99 9.76 0.18
C MET A 53 -3.65 9.77 0.94
N PRO A 54 -3.00 10.94 1.12
CA PRO A 54 -1.65 11.05 1.70
C PRO A 54 -1.60 10.94 3.24
N TRP A 55 -2.55 10.23 3.84
CA TRP A 55 -2.74 10.09 5.29
C TRP A 55 -1.47 9.50 5.92
N ASP A 56 -0.84 8.54 5.26
CA ASP A 56 0.39 7.91 5.78
C ASP A 56 1.57 8.88 5.91
N LYS A 57 1.63 9.91 5.07
CA LYS A 57 2.64 10.97 5.21
C LYS A 57 2.29 11.91 6.36
N TRP A 58 1.01 12.22 6.53
CA TRP A 58 0.54 13.11 7.60
C TRP A 58 0.63 12.48 8.99
N PHE A 59 0.34 11.18 9.11
CA PHE A 59 0.32 10.46 10.38
C PHE A 59 1.57 9.61 10.65
N GLY A 60 2.58 9.67 9.77
CA GLY A 60 3.88 9.03 9.99
C GLY A 60 3.86 7.50 9.85
N THR A 61 3.02 6.97 8.97
CA THR A 61 2.90 5.53 8.64
C THR A 61 3.35 5.21 7.22
N TYR A 62 3.94 6.17 6.49
CA TYR A 62 4.45 6.00 5.14
C TYR A 62 5.69 5.11 5.06
N HIS A 63 5.69 4.14 4.15
CA HIS A 63 6.80 3.22 3.90
C HIS A 63 7.21 3.24 2.42
N ASP A 64 8.44 3.69 2.17
CA ASP A 64 9.07 3.94 0.86
C ASP A 64 10.23 2.98 0.57
N VAL A 65 10.13 1.74 1.05
CA VAL A 65 11.05 0.62 0.82
C VAL A 65 12.43 0.76 1.47
N PHE A 66 12.84 1.95 1.89
CA PHE A 66 14.11 2.16 2.56
C PHE A 66 14.19 1.41 3.90
N GLU A 67 15.43 1.11 4.30
CA GLU A 67 15.71 0.33 5.50
C GLU A 67 15.14 1.01 6.77
N ASP A 68 15.20 2.34 6.83
CA ASP A 68 14.68 3.12 7.95
C ASP A 68 13.17 3.03 8.08
N ALA A 69 12.44 3.03 6.95
CA ALA A 69 11.00 2.78 6.96
C ALA A 69 10.67 1.36 7.45
N THR A 70 11.46 0.37 7.02
CA THR A 70 11.30 -1.02 7.47
C THR A 70 11.53 -1.15 8.98
N LYS A 71 12.57 -0.48 9.51
CA LYS A 71 12.87 -0.45 10.95
C LYS A 71 11.74 0.21 11.73
N ARG A 72 11.28 1.39 11.30
CA ARG A 72 10.16 2.11 11.93
C ARG A 72 8.89 1.27 12.00
N THR A 73 8.48 0.65 10.89
CA THR A 73 7.26 -0.17 10.85
C THR A 73 7.37 -1.42 11.71
N ARG A 74 8.54 -2.08 11.74
CA ARG A 74 8.77 -3.23 12.65
C ARG A 74 8.75 -2.83 14.12
N ASN A 75 9.34 -1.69 14.48
CA ASN A 75 9.33 -1.18 15.84
C ASN A 75 7.91 -0.82 16.29
N ARG A 76 7.15 -0.11 15.45
CA ARG A 76 5.73 0.19 15.69
C ARG A 76 4.92 -1.08 15.97
N LYS A 77 5.08 -2.11 15.13
CA LYS A 77 4.43 -3.41 15.34
C LYS A 77 4.77 -4.02 16.70
N ARG A 78 6.04 -3.96 17.12
CA ARG A 78 6.49 -4.47 18.42
C ARG A 78 5.86 -3.68 19.57
N GLU A 79 5.86 -2.36 19.50
CA GLU A 79 5.29 -1.48 20.52
C GLU A 79 3.78 -1.71 20.69
N MET A 80 3.03 -1.73 19.58
CA MET A 80 1.57 -1.96 19.58
C MET A 80 1.18 -3.31 20.19
N HIS A 81 1.94 -4.36 19.92
CA HIS A 81 1.65 -5.70 20.45
C HIS A 81 2.30 -5.99 21.81
N ALA A 82 3.25 -5.16 22.26
CA ALA A 82 3.80 -5.26 23.60
C ALA A 82 2.85 -4.70 24.66
N GLN A 83 2.09 -3.65 24.31
CA GLN A 83 1.12 -2.99 25.21
C GLN A 83 -0.16 -3.79 25.45
N GLY A 84 -0.39 -4.86 24.68
CA GLY A 84 -1.54 -5.76 24.83
C GLY A 84 -1.29 -6.98 25.72
N LYS A 85 -0.15 -7.04 26.41
CA LYS A 85 0.18 -8.05 27.44
C LYS A 85 0.32 -7.38 28.79
#